data_AF-A0A524FSL6-F1
#
_entry.id   AF-A0A524FSL6-F1
#
_cell.length_a   1.000
_cell.length_b   1.000
_cell.length_c   1.000
_cell.angle_alpha   90.00
_cell.angle_beta   90.00
_cell.angle_gamma   90.00
#
_symmetry.space_group_name_H-M   'P 1'
#
loop_
_entity.id
_entity.type
_entity.pdbx_description
1 polymer ?
#
loop_
_entity_poly.entity_id
_entity_poly.type
_entity_poly.pdbx_seq_one_letter_code
_entity_poly.pdbx_strand_id
1 'polypeptide(L)' 'MNKFELTIGFLGAGSVGSLFGGYLAAAKSYKDNIKIILFCRSNHANAINKNGLIIEREDEIRKIKNIRAYQSPEKIFNTS' A
#
# COMPACT_ATOMS: atom_id res chain seq x y z
N MET A 1 -22.84 -12.68 -4.46
CA MET A 1 -22.36 -11.56 -5.32
C MET A 1 -20.84 -11.68 -5.43
N ASN A 2 -20.31 -11.79 -6.64
CA ASN A 2 -18.86 -11.75 -6.86
C ASN A 2 -18.38 -10.34 -6.51
N LYS A 3 -17.62 -10.19 -5.42
CA LYS A 3 -17.04 -8.90 -5.03
C LYS A 3 -15.85 -8.67 -5.96
N PHE A 4 -15.94 -7.69 -6.85
CA PHE A 4 -14.83 -7.32 -7.73
C PHE A 4 -13.72 -6.69 -6.87
N GLU A 5 -12.55 -7.32 -6.83
CA GLU A 5 -11.35 -6.78 -6.17
C GLU A 5 -10.43 -6.18 -7.24
N LEU A 6 -10.27 -4.85 -7.21
CA LEU A 6 -9.31 -4.11 -8.04
C LEU A 6 -7.96 -4.05 -7.31
N THR A 7 -6.93 -4.64 -7.89
CA THR A 7 -5.55 -4.49 -7.39
C THR A 7 -4.83 -3.37 -8.16
N ILE A 8 -4.28 -2.40 -7.43
CA ILE A 8 -3.51 -1.28 -7.99
C ILE A 8 -2.08 -1.35 -7.46
N GLY A 9 -1.12 -1.43 -8.38
CA GLY A 9 0.32 -1.43 -8.09
C GLY A 9 0.93 -0.06 -8.34
N PHE A 10 1.67 0.47 -7.35
CA PHE A 10 2.50 1.67 -7.50
C PHE A 10 3.96 1.27 -7.68
N LEU A 11 4.55 1.60 -8.83
CA LEU A 11 5.99 1.43 -9.06
C LEU A 11 6.74 2.60 -8.43
N GLY A 12 7.43 2.33 -7.31
CA GLY A 12 8.07 3.32 -6.48
C GLY A 12 7.23 3.69 -5.27
N ALA A 13 7.81 3.52 -4.07
CA ALA A 13 7.22 3.91 -2.79
C ALA A 13 7.92 5.13 -2.18
N GLY A 14 8.42 6.03 -3.03
CA GLY A 14 8.89 7.35 -2.59
C GLY A 14 7.73 8.23 -2.13
N SER A 15 7.95 9.53 -2.04
CA SER A 15 6.95 10.51 -1.59
C SER A 15 5.61 10.38 -2.32
N VAL A 16 5.62 10.44 -3.65
CA VAL A 16 4.41 10.42 -4.49
C VAL A 16 3.66 9.09 -4.39
N GLY A 17 4.34 7.97 -4.63
CA GLY A 17 3.71 6.64 -4.60
C GLY A 17 3.15 6.28 -3.22
N SER A 18 3.87 6.65 -2.16
CA SER A 18 3.38 6.49 -0.79
C SER A 18 2.18 7.38 -0.50
N LEU A 19 2.21 8.66 -0.88
CA LEU A 19 1.11 9.59 -0.64
C LEU A 19 -0.19 9.10 -1.30
N PHE A 20 -0.18 8.90 -2.62
CA PHE A 20 -1.38 8.52 -3.35
C PHE A 20 -1.81 7.08 -3.06
N GLY A 21 -0.87 6.14 -3.03
CA GLY A 21 -1.17 4.75 -2.67
C GLY A 21 -1.73 4.63 -1.26
N GLY A 22 -1.20 5.41 -0.32
CA GLY A 22 -1.70 5.47 1.05
C GLY A 22 -3.12 6.04 1.15
N TYR A 23 -3.42 7.16 0.48
CA TYR A 23 -4.78 7.72 0.48
C TYR A 23 -5.80 6.78 -0.13
N LEU A 24 -5.47 6.13 -1.25
CA LEU A 24 -6.36 5.14 -1.87
C LEU A 24 -6.59 3.93 -0.97
N ALA A 25 -5.54 3.40 -0.33
CA ALA A 25 -5.66 2.30 0.61
C ALA A 25 -6.56 2.67 1.80
N ALA A 26 -6.56 3.94 2.22
CA ALA A 26 -7.33 4.41 3.35
C ALA A 26 -8.75 4.91 2.99
N ALA A 27 -9.15 4.87 1.72
CA ALA A 27 -10.45 5.37 1.26
C ALA A 27 -11.59 4.44 1.68
N LYS A 28 -12.50 4.93 2.55
CA LYS A 28 -13.60 4.12 3.10
C LYS A 28 -14.55 3.57 2.03
N SER A 29 -14.83 4.35 0.97
CA SER A 29 -15.75 3.96 -0.10
C SER A 29 -15.33 2.73 -0.89
N TYR A 30 -14.04 2.34 -0.80
CA TYR A 30 -13.46 1.26 -1.58
C TYR A 30 -12.68 0.25 -0.74
N LYS A 31 -12.74 0.34 0.59
CA LYS A 31 -11.84 -0.35 1.52
C LYS A 31 -11.81 -1.87 1.34
N ASP A 32 -12.92 -2.47 0.88
CA ASP A 32 -13.02 -3.91 0.68
C ASP A 32 -12.91 -4.34 -0.79
N ASN A 33 -12.80 -3.38 -1.71
CA ASN A 33 -12.82 -3.64 -3.16
C ASN A 33 -11.53 -3.20 -3.84
N ILE A 34 -10.66 -2.44 -3.17
CA ILE A 34 -9.38 -1.98 -3.72
C ILE A 34 -8.23 -2.45 -2.83
N LYS A 35 -7.30 -3.18 -3.45
CA LYS A 35 -6.04 -3.62 -2.84
C LYS A 35 -4.89 -2.80 -3.40
N ILE A 36 -4.21 -2.05 -2.53
CA ILE A 36 -3.03 -1.27 -2.92
C ILE A 36 -1.74 -2.03 -2.61
N ILE A 37 -0.86 -2.07 -3.61
CA ILE A 37 0.47 -2.66 -3.49
C ILE A 37 1.51 -1.62 -3.90
N LEU A 38 2.55 -1.47 -3.07
CA LEU A 38 3.69 -0.61 -3.35
C LEU A 38 4.91 -1.43 -3.78
N PHE A 39 5.58 -1.06 -4.85
CA PHE A 39 6.82 -1.71 -5.28
C PHE A 39 8.03 -0.83 -4.96
N CYS A 40 8.96 -1.35 -4.16
CA CYS A 40 10.14 -0.61 -3.73
C CYS A 40 11.25 -1.54 -3.24
N ARG A 41 12.43 -0.96 -2.94
CA ARG A 41 13.59 -1.72 -2.45
C ARG A 41 13.28 -2.40 -1.10
N SER A 42 13.97 -3.51 -0.84
CA SER A 42 13.78 -4.42 0.32
C SER A 42 13.56 -3.68 1.64
N ASN A 43 14.48 -2.77 2.00
CA ASN A 43 14.46 -2.13 3.31
C ASN A 43 13.18 -1.32 3.52
N HIS A 44 12.74 -0.61 2.48
CA HIS A 44 11.51 0.19 2.55
C HIS A 44 10.26 -0.69 2.52
N ALA A 45 10.26 -1.74 1.69
CA ALA A 45 9.17 -2.70 1.65
C ALA A 45 8.97 -3.40 3.01
N ASN A 46 10.06 -3.81 3.66
CA ASN A 46 10.05 -4.42 4.98
C ASN A 46 9.55 -3.43 6.05
N ALA A 47 9.98 -2.17 5.99
CA ALA A 47 9.51 -1.13 6.91
C ALA A 47 8.00 -0.91 6.77
N ILE A 48 7.48 -0.79 5.54
CA ILE A 48 6.03 -0.63 5.28
C ILE A 48 5.27 -1.88 5.74
N ASN A 49 5.73 -3.08 5.42
CA ASN A 49 5.02 -4.31 5.80
C ASN A 49 5.00 -4.54 7.32
N LYS A 50 6.05 -4.11 8.03
CA LYS A 50 6.16 -4.23 9.50
C LYS A 50 5.34 -3.15 10.21
N ASN A 51 5.43 -1.91 9.75
CA ASN A 51 4.91 -0.76 10.49
C ASN A 51 3.61 -0.19 9.89
N GLY A 52 3.22 -0.60 8.70
CA GLY A 52 2.30 0.15 7.85
C GLY A 52 2.98 1.35 7.18
N LEU A 53 2.21 2.09 6.38
CA LEU A 53 2.63 3.36 5.83
C LEU A 53 2.20 4.50 6.75
N ILE A 54 3.09 5.47 6.98
CA ILE A 54 2.80 6.67 7.76
C ILE A 54 2.80 7.86 6.80
N ILE A 55 1.74 8.65 6.84
CA ILE A 55 1.66 9.94 6.16
C ILE A 55 1.51 11.00 7.24
N GLU A 56 2.48 11.90 7.30
CA GLU A 56 2.50 13.00 8.26
C GLU A 56 2.15 14.31 7.53
N ARG A 57 1.26 15.08 8.16
CA ARG A 57 0.92 16.46 7.85
C ARG A 57 1.13 17.28 9.12
N GLU A 58 1.19 18.60 8.98
CA GLU A 58 1.49 19.54 10.07
C GLU A 58 0.81 19.15 11.41
N ASP A 59 -0.49 18.85 11.39
CA ASP A 59 -1.26 18.51 12.59
C ASP A 59 -1.78 17.06 12.63
N GLU A 60 -1.41 16.20 11.68
CA GLU A 60 -1.99 14.85 11.56
C GLU A 60 -0.95 13.79 11.19
N ILE A 61 -0.90 12.72 11.98
CA ILE A 61 -0.19 11.49 11.61
C ILE A 61 -1.21 10.42 11.26
N ARG A 62 -1.24 10.03 9.98
CA ARG A 62 -2.11 8.98 9.47
C ARG A 62 -1.33 7.69 9.25
N LYS A 63 -1.68 6.66 10.03
CA LYS A 63 -1.10 5.32 9.92
C LYS A 63 -2.01 4.37 9.15
N ILE A 64 -1.50 3.82 8.05
CA ILE A 64 -2.22 2.98 7.10
C ILE A 64 -1.66 1.56 7.18
N LYS A 65 -2.45 0.63 7.73
CA LYS A 65 -2.03 -0.76 7.95
C LYS A 65 -2.47 -1.74 6.86
N ASN A 66 -3.47 -1.37 6.07
CA ASN A 66 -4.03 -2.19 4.99
C ASN A 66 -3.32 -1.91 3.65
N ILE A 67 -2.00 -1.87 3.67
CA ILE A 67 -1.16 -1.69 2.49
C ILE A 67 0.04 -2.63 2.57
N ARG A 68 0.45 -3.18 1.43
CA ARG A 68 1.59 -4.09 1.35
C ARG A 68 2.63 -3.54 0.38
N ALA A 69 3.88 -3.90 0.61
CA ALA A 69 4.98 -3.53 -0.25
C ALA A 69 5.84 -4.73 -0.64
N TYR A 70 6.33 -4.76 -1.88
CA TYR A 70 7.15 -5.84 -2.41
C TYR A 70 8.31 -5.29 -3.25
N GLN A 71 9.35 -6.10 -3.45
CA GLN A 71 10.47 -5.75 -4.32
C GLN A 71 10.15 -5.90 -5.80
N SER A 72 9.23 -6.79 -6.11
CA SER A 72 8.87 -7.13 -7.48
C SER A 72 7.48 -7.79 -7.52
N PRO A 73 6.79 -7.76 -8.67
CA PRO A 73 5.45 -8.33 -8.84
C PRO A 73 5.37 -9.83 -8.57
N GLU A 74 6.42 -10.60 -8.84
CA GLU A 74 6.45 -12.05 -8.70
C GLU A 74 6.25 -12.49 -7.24
N LYS A 75 6.65 -11.64 -6.27
CA LYS A 75 6.44 -11.90 -4.85
C LYS A 75 4.99 -11.79 -4.40
N ILE A 76 4.09 -11.25 -5.21
CA ILE A 76 2.66 -11.18 -4.89
C ILE A 76 2.03 -12.58 -4.94
N PHE A 77 2.50 -13.44 -5.85
CA PHE A 77 1.89 -14.74 -6.12
C PHE A 77 2.48 -15.89 -5.30
N ASN A 78 3.62 -15.67 -4.63
CA ASN A 78 4.35 -16.68 -3.87
C ASN A 78 4.11 -16.62 -2.35
N THR A 79 3.12 -15.86 -1.87
CA THR A 79 2.67 -15.94 -0.48
C THR A 79 1.66 -17.09 -0.33
N SER A 80 2.20 -18.32 -0.27
CA SER A 80 1.54 -19.54 0.19
C SER A 80 1.94 -19.85 1.62
#